data_AF-A0A814ETB8-F1
#
_entry.id   AF-A0A814ETB8-F1
#
_cell.length_a   1.000
_cell.length_b   1.000
_cell.length_c   1.000
_cell.angle_alpha   90.00
_cell.angle_beta   90.00
_cell.angle_gamma   90.00
#
_symmetry.space_group_name_H-M   'P 1'
#
loop_
_entity.id
_entity.type
_entity.pdbx_description
1 polymer ?
#
loop_
_entity_poly.entity_id
_entity_poly.type
_entity_poly.pdbx_seq_one_letter_code
_entity_poly.pdbx_strand_id
1 'polypeptide(L)'
;MNDPRFSEEDYISWTGWTKEQLIDMAEIIEPVMNESKHRSVFNAICIFWIKMKTNLSFRQIGTLFRVDCPDQDIRKRVSDSFHSVAAAFEKVIVPQHLGIEHLTREMALSHQTAYTKAFYGDNICLIWDGIYFYFDKSDDHELQRHMYSGQKKYHLLKFM
;
A
#
# COMPACT_ATOMS: atom_id res chain seq x y z
N MET A 1 -13.14 10.91 -17.76
CA MET A 1 -12.10 11.60 -16.96
C MET A 1 -11.09 12.11 -17.96
N ASN A 2 -10.85 13.42 -17.99
CA ASN A 2 -9.86 13.98 -18.90
C ASN A 2 -8.50 13.86 -18.24
N ASP A 3 -7.55 13.21 -18.91
CA ASP A 3 -6.16 13.23 -18.51
C ASP A 3 -5.68 14.68 -18.52
N PRO A 4 -5.34 15.31 -17.37
CA PRO A 4 -4.62 16.56 -17.40
C PRO A 4 -3.33 16.28 -18.17
N ARG A 5 -3.09 16.98 -19.29
CA ARG A 5 -1.90 16.78 -20.11
C ARG A 5 -0.66 17.21 -19.33
N PHE A 6 -0.20 16.35 -18.44
CA PHE A 6 0.97 16.53 -17.61
C PHE A 6 2.21 16.44 -18.49
N SER A 7 3.17 17.33 -18.21
CA SER A 7 4.53 17.19 -18.72
C SER A 7 5.24 16.02 -18.03
N GLU A 8 6.39 15.60 -18.55
CA GLU A 8 7.20 14.56 -17.91
C GLU A 8 7.59 14.95 -16.47
N GLU A 9 7.97 16.22 -16.27
CA GLU A 9 8.28 16.76 -14.94
C GLU A 9 7.07 16.73 -14.01
N ASP A 10 5.87 16.98 -14.53
CA ASP A 10 4.64 16.87 -13.75
C ASP A 10 4.39 15.43 -13.32
N TYR A 11 4.56 14.44 -14.21
CA TYR A 11 4.41 13.03 -13.85
C TYR A 11 5.36 12.64 -12.73
N ILE A 12 6.65 12.98 -12.85
CA ILE A 12 7.64 12.70 -11.82
C ILE A 12 7.32 13.43 -10.52
N SER A 13 6.90 14.70 -10.60
CA SER A 13 6.55 15.51 -9.43
C SER A 13 5.33 14.97 -8.68
N TRP A 14 4.28 14.56 -9.39
CA TRP A 14 3.03 14.13 -8.79
C TRP A 14 2.99 12.65 -8.41
N THR A 15 3.63 11.78 -9.20
CA THR A 15 3.59 10.32 -9.01
C THR A 15 4.89 9.76 -8.46
N GLY A 16 6.03 10.42 -8.73
CA GLY A 16 7.37 9.89 -8.43
C GLY A 16 7.98 9.06 -9.56
N TRP A 17 7.22 8.83 -10.64
CA TRP A 17 7.57 7.95 -11.74
C TRP A 17 7.58 8.70 -13.07
N THR A 18 8.37 8.21 -14.02
CA THR A 18 8.32 8.68 -15.41
C THR A 18 7.02 8.22 -16.07
N LYS A 19 6.65 8.88 -17.16
CA LYS A 19 5.47 8.48 -17.93
C LYS A 19 5.59 7.07 -18.48
N GLU A 20 6.78 6.69 -18.94
CA GLU A 20 7.07 5.34 -19.46
C GLU A 20 6.83 4.27 -18.38
N GLN A 21 7.34 4.48 -17.16
CA GLN A 21 7.11 3.56 -16.04
C GLN A 21 5.62 3.42 -15.69
N LEU A 22 4.85 4.51 -15.77
CA LEU A 22 3.41 4.47 -15.53
C LEU A 22 2.65 3.72 -16.63
N ILE A 23 3.13 3.79 -17.88
CA ILE A 23 2.58 3.01 -19.00
C ILE A 23 2.87 1.52 -18.77
N ASP A 24 4.12 1.15 -18.46
CA ASP A 24 4.51 -0.23 -18.18
C ASP A 24 3.64 -0.83 -17.04
N MET A 25 3.44 -0.07 -15.97
CA MET A 25 2.58 -0.51 -14.86
C MET A 25 1.11 -0.67 -15.28
N ALA A 26 0.60 0.17 -16.18
CA ALA A 26 -0.75 0.04 -16.70
C ALA A 26 -0.90 -1.22 -17.54
N GLU A 27 0.07 -1.53 -18.40
CA GLU A 27 0.09 -2.74 -19.24
C GLU A 27 0.13 -4.02 -18.39
N ILE A 28 0.87 -4.01 -17.27
CA ILE A 28 0.93 -5.16 -16.35
C ILE A 28 -0.45 -5.50 -15.76
N ILE A 29 -1.28 -4.51 -15.43
CA ILE A 29 -2.57 -4.73 -14.76
C ILE A 29 -3.78 -4.72 -15.70
N GLU A 30 -3.63 -4.27 -16.94
CA GLU A 30 -4.68 -4.23 -17.95
C GLU A 30 -5.45 -5.58 -18.10
N PRO A 31 -4.80 -6.77 -18.06
CA PRO A 31 -5.51 -8.05 -18.17
C PRO A 31 -6.50 -8.34 -17.04
N VAL A 32 -6.34 -7.70 -15.88
CA VAL A 32 -7.19 -7.90 -14.69
C VAL A 32 -8.05 -6.68 -14.36
N MET A 33 -7.83 -5.55 -15.04
CA MET A 33 -8.50 -4.28 -14.80
C MET A 33 -9.04 -3.72 -16.11
N ASN A 34 -10.36 -3.79 -16.28
CA ASN A 34 -11.01 -3.25 -17.47
C ASN A 34 -11.08 -1.71 -17.45
N GLU A 35 -10.96 -1.13 -18.64
CA GLU A 35 -11.37 0.25 -18.88
C GLU A 35 -12.85 0.45 -18.57
N SER A 36 -13.21 1.65 -18.16
CA SER A 36 -14.61 2.05 -18.01
C SER A 36 -14.89 3.30 -18.82
N LYS A 37 -16.17 3.56 -19.09
CA LYS A 37 -16.64 4.78 -19.78
C LYS A 37 -16.03 6.08 -19.22
N HIS A 38 -15.64 6.09 -17.95
CA HIS A 38 -15.17 7.28 -17.26
C HIS A 38 -13.69 7.24 -16.88
N ARG A 39 -12.96 6.14 -17.10
CA ARG A 39 -11.60 5.93 -16.55
C ARG A 39 -10.82 4.91 -17.41
N SER A 40 -9.66 5.33 -17.90
CA SER A 40 -8.63 4.44 -18.46
C SER A 40 -7.77 3.84 -17.35
N VAL A 41 -7.12 2.70 -17.63
CA VAL A 41 -6.20 2.05 -16.68
C VAL A 41 -5.06 2.99 -16.29
N PHE A 42 -4.48 3.69 -17.27
CA PHE A 42 -3.43 4.69 -17.05
C PHE A 42 -3.83 5.80 -16.07
N ASN A 43 -5.02 6.37 -16.21
CA ASN A 43 -5.50 7.41 -15.28
C ASN A 43 -5.70 6.86 -13.87
N ALA A 44 -6.12 5.60 -13.73
CA ALA A 44 -6.27 4.97 -12.44
C ALA A 44 -4.91 4.75 -11.75
N ILE A 45 -3.89 4.32 -12.51
CA ILE A 45 -2.51 4.22 -12.04
C ILE A 45 -1.99 5.58 -11.57
N CYS A 46 -2.23 6.64 -12.33
CA CYS A 46 -1.83 7.99 -11.94
C CYS A 46 -2.53 8.44 -10.64
N ILE A 47 -3.85 8.21 -10.50
CA ILE A 47 -4.59 8.46 -9.25
C ILE A 47 -3.93 7.72 -8.08
N PHE A 48 -3.64 6.44 -8.27
CA PHE A 48 -3.07 5.58 -7.24
C PHE A 48 -1.75 6.16 -6.72
N TRP A 49 -0.80 6.42 -7.62
CA TRP A 49 0.51 6.94 -7.24
C TRP A 49 0.47 8.35 -6.69
N ILE A 50 -0.39 9.23 -7.22
CA ILE A 50 -0.59 10.56 -6.64
C ILE A 50 -1.08 10.45 -5.21
N LYS A 51 -2.07 9.58 -4.94
CA LYS A 51 -2.55 9.36 -3.58
C LYS A 51 -1.45 8.83 -2.67
N MET A 52 -0.67 7.85 -3.13
CA MET A 52 0.43 7.26 -2.36
C MET A 52 1.55 8.26 -2.06
N LYS A 53 1.94 9.09 -3.03
CA LYS A 53 3.03 10.06 -2.90
C LYS A 53 2.63 11.29 -2.07
N THR A 54 1.44 11.82 -2.30
CA THR A 54 1.04 13.14 -1.76
C THR A 54 0.11 13.05 -0.55
N ASN A 55 -0.53 11.89 -0.33
CA ASN A 55 -1.59 11.68 0.64
C ASN A 55 -2.78 12.67 0.54
N LEU A 56 -2.97 13.33 -0.60
CA LEU A 56 -4.12 14.22 -0.82
C LEU A 56 -5.46 13.50 -0.65
N SER A 57 -6.52 14.24 -0.34
CA SER A 57 -7.86 13.65 -0.26
C SER A 57 -8.34 13.19 -1.65
N PHE A 58 -9.15 12.13 -1.70
CA PHE A 58 -9.73 11.65 -2.97
C PHE A 58 -10.53 12.74 -3.70
N ARG A 59 -11.12 13.70 -2.97
CA ARG A 59 -11.81 14.85 -3.58
C ARG A 59 -10.83 15.78 -4.30
N GLN A 60 -9.72 16.16 -3.67
CA GLN A 60 -8.69 17.01 -4.29
C GLN A 60 -8.12 16.37 -5.56
N ILE A 61 -7.83 15.06 -5.51
CA ILE A 61 -7.35 14.31 -6.68
C ILE A 61 -8.43 14.29 -7.77
N GLY A 62 -9.69 14.09 -7.43
CA GLY A 62 -10.79 14.12 -8.40
C GLY A 62 -10.97 15.48 -9.08
N THR A 63 -10.73 16.58 -8.35
CA THR A 63 -10.70 17.93 -8.93
C THR A 63 -9.52 18.11 -9.88
N LEU A 64 -8.33 17.61 -9.52
CA LEU A 64 -7.12 17.66 -10.36
C LEU A 64 -7.35 16.98 -11.72
N PHE A 65 -7.95 15.80 -11.71
CA PHE A 65 -8.25 15.01 -12.90
C PHE A 65 -9.57 15.37 -13.60
N ARG A 66 -10.27 16.42 -13.13
CA ARG A 66 -11.55 16.88 -13.68
C ARG A 66 -12.51 15.71 -13.91
N VAL A 67 -12.71 14.89 -12.87
CA VAL A 67 -13.56 13.70 -12.95
C VAL A 67 -15.00 14.13 -13.29
N ASP A 68 -15.46 13.68 -14.45
CA ASP A 68 -16.78 14.02 -15.00
C ASP A 68 -17.88 13.18 -14.32
N CYS A 69 -18.36 13.67 -13.18
CA CYS A 69 -19.46 13.12 -12.41
C CYS A 69 -20.07 14.18 -11.48
N PRO A 70 -21.26 13.95 -10.89
CA PRO A 70 -21.83 14.83 -9.88
C PRO A 70 -20.83 15.06 -8.72
N ASP A 71 -20.79 16.28 -8.17
CA ASP A 71 -19.80 16.68 -7.15
C ASP A 71 -19.78 15.75 -5.93
N GLN A 72 -20.96 15.27 -5.50
CA GLN A 72 -21.07 14.29 -4.41
C GLN A 72 -20.37 12.94 -4.68
N ASP A 73 -20.19 12.56 -5.95
CA ASP A 73 -19.67 11.26 -6.35
C ASP A 73 -18.16 11.27 -6.63
N ILE A 74 -17.55 12.45 -6.77
CA ILE A 74 -16.12 12.61 -7.12
C ILE A 74 -15.25 11.80 -6.17
N ARG A 75 -15.44 11.99 -4.86
CA ARG A 75 -14.67 11.29 -3.82
C ARG A 75 -14.78 9.78 -3.99
N LYS A 76 -16.00 9.28 -4.18
CA LYS A 76 -16.27 7.84 -4.28
C LYS A 76 -15.60 7.27 -5.52
N ARG A 77 -15.76 7.89 -6.69
CA ARG A 77 -15.17 7.38 -7.95
C ARG A 77 -13.65 7.32 -7.92
N VAL A 78 -13.00 8.34 -7.35
CA VAL A 78 -11.53 8.34 -7.21
C VAL A 78 -11.10 7.28 -6.22
N SER A 79 -11.84 7.11 -5.12
CA SER A 79 -11.58 6.05 -4.14
C SER A 79 -11.74 4.65 -4.76
N ASP A 80 -12.80 4.41 -5.53
CA ASP A 80 -13.02 3.14 -6.23
C ASP A 80 -11.90 2.86 -7.22
N SER A 81 -11.40 3.88 -7.91
CA SER A 81 -10.27 3.78 -8.83
C SER A 81 -8.97 3.42 -8.11
N PHE A 82 -8.70 4.06 -6.97
CA PHE A 82 -7.56 3.73 -6.12
C PHE A 82 -7.59 2.26 -5.66
N HIS A 83 -8.71 1.81 -5.10
CA HIS A 83 -8.83 0.44 -4.60
C HIS A 83 -8.84 -0.60 -5.72
N SER A 84 -9.36 -0.26 -6.91
CA SER A 84 -9.27 -1.15 -8.08
C SER A 84 -7.82 -1.44 -8.47
N VAL A 85 -6.95 -0.41 -8.47
CA VAL A 85 -5.52 -0.57 -8.74
C VAL A 85 -4.84 -1.38 -7.64
N ALA A 86 -5.14 -1.09 -6.37
CA ALA A 86 -4.59 -1.84 -5.24
C ALA A 86 -4.90 -3.34 -5.35
N ALA A 87 -6.15 -3.69 -5.63
CA ALA A 87 -6.57 -5.08 -5.83
C ALA A 87 -5.93 -5.72 -7.06
N ALA A 88 -5.74 -4.96 -8.14
CA ALA A 88 -5.05 -5.46 -9.34
C ALA A 88 -3.57 -5.75 -9.07
N PHE A 89 -2.86 -4.87 -8.35
CA PHE A 89 -1.49 -5.11 -7.92
C PHE A 89 -1.38 -6.29 -6.95
N GLU A 90 -2.31 -6.43 -6.00
CA GLU A 90 -2.36 -7.60 -5.14
C GLU A 90 -2.54 -8.91 -5.93
N LYS A 91 -3.30 -8.88 -7.02
CA LYS A 91 -3.52 -10.08 -7.84
C LYS A 91 -2.35 -10.40 -8.77
N VAL A 92 -1.69 -9.39 -9.34
CA VAL A 92 -0.69 -9.58 -10.40
C VAL A 92 0.74 -9.49 -9.86
N ILE A 93 1.05 -8.47 -9.07
CA ILE A 93 2.41 -8.17 -8.63
C ILE A 93 2.79 -9.00 -7.40
N VAL A 94 1.90 -9.08 -6.41
CA VAL A 94 2.22 -9.76 -5.14
C VAL A 94 2.62 -11.21 -5.38
N PRO A 95 1.89 -12.07 -6.12
CA PRO A 95 2.30 -13.47 -6.30
C PRO A 95 3.64 -13.63 -7.03
N GLN A 96 4.07 -12.63 -7.80
CA GLN A 96 5.29 -12.67 -8.60
C GLN A 96 6.52 -12.12 -7.86
N HIS A 97 6.32 -11.26 -6.85
CA HIS A 97 7.41 -10.49 -6.24
C HIS A 97 7.35 -10.37 -4.71
N LEU A 98 6.26 -10.81 -4.08
CA LEU A 98 6.05 -10.70 -2.65
C LEU A 98 5.47 -12.01 -2.09
N GLY A 99 5.79 -12.34 -0.84
CA GLY A 99 5.40 -13.61 -0.25
C GLY A 99 6.25 -14.79 -0.71
N ILE A 100 5.82 -16.00 -0.37
CA ILE A 100 6.62 -17.23 -0.57
C ILE A 100 6.40 -17.90 -1.93
N GLU A 101 5.34 -17.54 -2.66
CA GLU A 101 4.93 -18.22 -3.88
C GLU A 101 5.92 -18.04 -5.04
N HIS A 102 6.58 -16.88 -5.12
CA HIS A 102 7.60 -16.61 -6.14
C HIS A 102 9.01 -17.11 -5.76
N LEU A 103 9.22 -17.53 -4.51
CA LEU A 103 10.55 -17.90 -4.02
C LEU A 103 10.86 -19.36 -4.36
N THR A 104 11.87 -19.58 -5.20
CA THR A 104 12.47 -20.92 -5.31
C THR A 104 13.24 -21.27 -4.04
N ARG A 105 13.49 -22.56 -3.83
CA ARG A 105 14.30 -23.02 -2.70
C ARG A 105 15.70 -22.39 -2.73
N GLU A 106 16.32 -22.32 -3.89
CA GLU A 106 17.66 -21.77 -4.08
C GLU A 106 17.68 -20.28 -3.72
N MET A 107 16.67 -19.53 -4.16
CA MET A 107 16.51 -18.12 -3.80
C MET A 107 16.33 -17.96 -2.29
N ALA A 108 15.44 -18.75 -1.67
CA ALA A 108 15.19 -18.72 -0.23
C ALA A 108 16.46 -19.05 0.59
N LEU A 109 17.25 -20.03 0.15
CA LEU A 109 18.52 -20.38 0.80
C LEU A 109 19.58 -19.29 0.63
N SER A 110 19.56 -18.52 -0.46
CA SER A 110 20.49 -17.40 -0.67
C SER A 110 20.26 -16.24 0.29
N HIS A 111 19.04 -16.10 0.83
CA HIS A 111 18.70 -15.10 1.85
C HIS A 111 19.10 -15.50 3.28
N GLN A 112 19.66 -16.71 3.49
CA GLN A 112 20.07 -17.13 4.81
C GLN A 112 21.29 -16.37 5.31
N THR A 113 21.21 -15.93 6.57
CA THR A 113 22.38 -15.43 7.31
C THR A 113 23.26 -16.59 7.78
N ALA A 114 24.52 -16.29 8.11
CA ALA A 114 25.44 -17.24 8.72
C ALA A 114 24.88 -17.89 9.99
N TYR A 115 24.09 -17.14 10.78
CA TYR A 115 23.44 -17.65 11.99
C TYR A 115 22.38 -18.70 11.66
N THR A 116 21.46 -18.39 10.73
CA THR A 116 20.44 -19.36 10.29
C THR A 116 21.07 -20.65 9.78
N LYS A 117 22.17 -20.55 9.01
CA LYS A 117 22.88 -21.72 8.52
C LYS A 117 23.58 -22.51 9.63
N ALA A 118 24.17 -21.83 10.62
CA ALA A 118 24.82 -22.48 11.75
C ALA A 118 23.84 -23.25 12.65
N PHE A 119 22.64 -22.70 12.89
CA PHE A 119 21.64 -23.32 13.76
C PHE A 119 20.74 -24.34 13.04
N TYR A 120 20.42 -24.11 11.77
CA TYR A 120 19.39 -24.87 11.05
C TYR A 120 19.89 -25.52 9.75
N GLY A 121 21.16 -25.36 9.38
CA GLY A 121 21.75 -25.93 8.16
C GLY A 121 21.10 -25.37 6.89
N ASP A 122 20.94 -26.23 5.87
CA ASP A 122 20.34 -25.86 4.58
C ASP A 122 18.79 -26.00 4.59
N ASN A 123 18.15 -25.79 5.74
CA ASN A 123 16.70 -25.77 5.86
C ASN A 123 16.16 -24.35 5.70
N ILE A 124 15.09 -24.17 4.92
CA ILE A 124 14.44 -22.85 4.77
C ILE A 124 13.97 -22.38 6.15
N CYS A 125 14.38 -21.18 6.54
CA CYS A 125 14.04 -20.57 7.82
C CYS A 125 13.13 -19.38 7.56
N LEU A 126 11.96 -19.36 8.20
CA LEU A 126 11.03 -18.23 8.18
C LEU A 126 11.26 -17.39 9.43
N ILE A 127 11.61 -16.12 9.25
CA ILE A 127 11.75 -15.16 10.34
C ILE A 127 10.52 -14.27 10.33
N TRP A 128 9.73 -14.36 11.39
CA TRP A 128 8.59 -13.49 11.62
C TRP A 128 9.07 -12.31 12.46
N ASP A 129 9.20 -11.14 11.84
CA ASP A 129 9.53 -9.92 12.57
C ASP A 129 8.32 -9.48 13.42
N GLY A 130 8.54 -9.49 14.73
CA GLY A 130 7.58 -9.18 15.79
C GLY A 130 7.04 -7.74 15.77
N ILE A 131 7.75 -6.81 15.11
CA ILE A 131 7.57 -5.36 15.30
C ILE A 131 6.17 -4.86 14.90
N TYR A 132 5.49 -5.57 13.98
CA TYR A 132 4.16 -5.20 13.49
C TYR A 132 3.06 -6.16 13.93
N PHE A 133 3.34 -7.09 14.85
CA PHE A 133 2.26 -7.78 15.54
C PHE A 133 1.56 -6.76 16.43
N TYR A 134 0.46 -6.21 15.92
CA TYR A 134 -0.55 -5.59 16.75
C TYR A 134 -1.13 -6.70 17.60
N PHE A 135 -0.56 -6.89 18.80
CA PHE A 135 -1.34 -7.39 19.90
C PHE A 135 -2.47 -6.38 20.06
N ASP A 136 -3.69 -6.80 19.72
CA ASP A 136 -4.89 -6.09 20.12
C ASP A 136 -4.73 -5.85 21.61
N LYS A 137 -4.44 -4.60 21.99
CA LYS A 137 -4.37 -4.25 23.40
C LYS A 137 -5.74 -4.64 23.92
N SER A 138 -5.78 -5.56 24.88
CA SER A 138 -7.04 -6.00 25.46
C SER A 138 -7.89 -4.77 25.77
N ASP A 139 -9.12 -4.72 25.24
CA ASP A 139 -10.12 -3.67 25.54
C ASP A 139 -10.25 -3.46 27.05
N ASP A 140 -9.91 -4.50 27.80
CA ASP A 140 -9.79 -4.46 29.23
C ASP A 140 -8.49 -3.81 29.73
N HIS A 141 -8.40 -2.49 29.55
CA HIS A 141 -7.42 -1.64 30.24
C HIS A 141 -7.64 -1.58 31.76
N GLU A 142 -8.31 -2.57 32.37
CA GLU A 142 -8.63 -2.60 33.80
C GLU A 142 -7.37 -2.42 34.64
N LEU A 143 -6.29 -3.13 34.33
CA LEU A 143 -5.04 -2.98 35.05
C LEU A 143 -4.45 -1.57 34.87
N GLN A 144 -4.46 -1.02 33.65
CA GLN A 144 -3.95 0.33 33.38
C GLN A 144 -4.77 1.41 34.12
N ARG A 145 -6.10 1.24 34.20
CA ARG A 145 -7.03 2.11 34.96
C ARG A 145 -6.79 1.99 36.46
N HIS A 146 -6.68 0.79 37.01
CA HIS A 146 -6.38 0.55 38.43
C HIS A 146 -5.02 1.11 38.85
N MET A 147 -4.05 1.09 37.94
CA MET A 147 -2.70 1.58 38.22
C MET A 147 -2.52 3.08 37.98
N TYR A 148 -3.57 3.80 37.55
CA TYR A 148 -3.52 5.26 37.40
C TYR A 148 -3.67 5.96 38.76
N SER A 149 -2.67 6.74 39.16
CA SER A 149 -2.78 7.56 40.36
C SER A 149 -3.45 8.89 40.03
N GLY A 150 -4.68 9.11 40.49
CA GLY A 150 -5.38 10.38 40.31
C GLY A 150 -4.66 11.58 40.95
N GLN A 151 -3.97 11.36 42.08
CA GLN A 151 -3.21 12.40 42.77
C GLN A 151 -1.94 12.80 41.99
N LYS A 152 -1.23 11.81 41.45
CA LYS A 152 0.04 12.06 40.74
C LYS A 152 -0.14 12.26 39.23
N LYS A 153 -1.33 11.99 38.71
CA LYS A 153 -1.72 12.07 37.30
C LYS A 153 -0.88 11.22 36.33
N TYR A 154 -0.35 10.07 36.78
CA TYR A 154 0.37 9.11 35.95
C TYR A 154 0.17 7.66 36.43
N HIS A 155 0.52 6.68 35.58
CA HIS A 155 0.44 5.25 35.92
C HIS A 155 1.63 4.80 36.79
N LEU A 156 1.33 4.16 37.92
CA LEU A 156 2.32 3.73 38.92
C LEU A 156 3.24 2.62 38.42
N LEU A 157 2.83 1.88 37.38
CA LEU A 157 3.66 0.92 36.66
C LEU A 157 3.52 1.17 35.16
N LYS A 158 4.65 1.26 34.45
CA LYS A 158 4.69 1.35 33.00
C LYS A 158 5.13 -0.02 32.47
N PHE A 159 4.22 -0.79 31.91
CA PHE A 159 4.62 -1.96 31.14
C PHE A 159 5.25 -1.46 29.84
N MET A 160 6.47 -1.93 29.58
CA MET A 160 7.17 -1.74 28.32
C MET A 160 6.66 -2.77 27.33
#